data_AF-A0A2D6X2U4-F1
#
_entry.id   AF-A0A2D6X2U4-F1
#
_cell.length_a   1.000
_cell.length_b   1.000
_cell.length_c   1.000
_cell.angle_alpha   90.00
_cell.angle_beta   90.00
_cell.angle_gamma   90.00
#
_symmetry.space_group_name_H-M   'P 1'
#
loop_
_entity.id
_entity.type
_entity.pdbx_description
1 polymer ?
#
loop_
_entity_poly.entity_id
_entity_poly.type
_entity_poly.pdbx_seq_one_letter_code
_entity_poly.pdbx_strand_id
1 'polypeptide(L)'
;MLKLFYGNGDCIIEGSDDIRGIEIRGIVKASITKTCSDNFVLISKHNAIMIFPIGIGTLGCLFTYEGEIRIESVIVADSNAEQLPCIIKKVMNHPEIMESNAEDMTTNANDLIADYQYKRQVKKTTVNVNIIENQYSKKELYLSDGSLYSGAYHIHLEDGRCMTGSEHTKESQKLFIKQMVDGNIRDKLLPTKNPKNIPQALALGGNKRRIK
;
A
#
# COMPACT_ATOMS: atom_id res chain seq x y z
N MET A 1 -9.22 -1.31 22.71
CA MET A 1 -7.75 -1.32 22.52
C MET A 1 -7.44 -2.05 21.23
N LEU A 2 -6.68 -1.44 20.32
CA LEU A 2 -6.40 -1.98 18.99
C LEU A 2 -5.41 -3.14 19.05
N LYS A 3 -5.67 -4.18 18.26
CA LYS A 3 -4.81 -5.35 18.14
C LYS A 3 -4.59 -5.68 16.67
N LEU A 4 -3.33 -5.88 16.28
CA LEU A 4 -2.97 -6.39 14.96
C LEU A 4 -2.57 -7.86 15.12
N PHE A 5 -3.27 -8.73 14.41
CA PHE A 5 -3.01 -10.16 14.36
C PHE A 5 -2.32 -10.51 13.05
N TYR A 6 -1.23 -11.27 13.14
CA TYR A 6 -0.56 -11.79 11.95
C TYR A 6 -0.08 -13.23 12.17
N GLY A 7 -0.27 -14.09 11.17
CA GLY A 7 0.07 -15.51 11.22
C GLY A 7 -0.75 -16.31 10.20
N ASN A 8 -0.35 -17.54 9.88
CA ASN A 8 -1.07 -18.43 8.95
C ASN A 8 -1.38 -17.82 7.57
N GLY A 9 -0.58 -16.84 7.13
CA GLY A 9 -0.79 -16.14 5.85
C GLY A 9 -1.78 -14.97 5.90
N ASP A 10 -2.35 -14.63 7.05
CA ASP A 10 -3.30 -13.53 7.20
C ASP A 10 -2.78 -12.41 8.09
N CYS A 11 -3.18 -11.17 7.78
CA CYS A 11 -2.92 -9.98 8.58
C CYS A 11 -4.23 -9.18 8.77
N ILE A 12 -4.67 -9.04 10.02
CA ILE A 12 -5.97 -8.48 10.39
C ILE A 12 -5.77 -7.46 11.51
N ILE A 13 -6.50 -6.36 11.47
CA ILE A 13 -6.58 -5.41 12.57
C ILE A 13 -7.97 -5.49 13.21
N GLU A 14 -8.01 -5.65 14.52
CA GLU A 14 -9.22 -5.55 15.32
C GLU A 14 -9.19 -4.28 16.16
N GLY A 15 -10.26 -3.49 16.09
CA GLY A 15 -10.48 -2.35 16.97
C GLY A 15 -11.54 -1.39 16.45
N SER A 16 -11.34 -0.09 16.69
CA SER A 16 -12.32 0.95 16.36
C SER A 16 -12.50 1.11 14.85
N ASP A 17 -13.71 1.50 14.44
CA ASP A 17 -14.07 1.79 13.05
C ASP A 17 -13.34 3.05 12.50
N ASP A 18 -12.70 3.83 13.36
CA ASP A 18 -12.05 5.11 12.99
C ASP A 18 -10.63 4.97 12.42
N ILE A 19 -10.14 3.76 12.19
CA ILE A 19 -8.79 3.53 11.63
C ILE A 19 -8.74 4.05 10.19
N ARG A 20 -7.84 5.02 9.93
CA ARG A 20 -7.61 5.58 8.60
C ARG A 20 -6.33 5.11 7.96
N GLY A 21 -5.26 4.99 8.74
CA GLY A 21 -3.95 4.63 8.22
C GLY A 21 -3.24 3.62 9.09
N ILE A 22 -2.47 2.74 8.46
CA ILE A 22 -1.63 1.78 9.15
C ILE A 22 -0.27 1.74 8.46
N GLU A 23 0.79 1.84 9.24
CA GLU A 23 2.14 1.58 8.81
C GLU A 23 2.72 0.42 9.62
N ILE A 24 3.08 -0.65 8.92
CA ILE A 24 3.67 -1.86 9.48
C ILE A 24 5.13 -1.90 9.06
N ARG A 25 6.05 -1.91 10.03
CA ARG A 25 7.49 -2.06 9.77
C ARG A 25 7.98 -3.40 10.26
N GLY A 26 8.88 -4.01 9.50
CA GLY A 26 9.57 -5.21 9.93
C GLY A 26 10.20 -5.96 8.78
N ILE A 27 10.62 -7.19 9.03
CA ILE A 27 11.21 -8.03 7.99
C ILE A 27 10.07 -8.67 7.22
N VAL A 28 9.94 -8.29 5.95
CA VAL A 28 8.94 -8.83 5.02
C VAL A 28 9.70 -9.53 3.91
N LYS A 29 9.43 -10.81 3.71
CA LYS A 29 9.88 -11.65 2.60
C LYS A 29 8.69 -12.48 2.12
N ALA A 30 7.68 -11.79 1.62
CA ALA A 30 6.41 -12.41 1.27
C ALA A 30 5.80 -11.79 0.02
N SER A 31 4.98 -12.59 -0.68
CA SER A 31 4.06 -12.10 -1.69
C SER A 31 2.79 -11.64 -0.98
N ILE A 32 2.42 -10.37 -1.12
CA ILE A 32 1.29 -9.75 -0.40
C ILE A 32 0.15 -9.49 -1.37
N THR A 33 -1.05 -9.93 -0.99
CA THR A 33 -2.30 -9.68 -1.70
C THR A 33 -3.21 -8.84 -0.83
N LYS A 34 -3.61 -7.66 -1.33
CA LYS A 34 -4.52 -6.74 -0.64
C LYS A 34 -5.89 -7.42 -0.49
N THR A 35 -6.42 -7.44 0.74
CA THR A 35 -7.80 -7.88 1.03
C THR A 35 -8.66 -6.80 1.67
N CYS A 36 -8.07 -5.65 2.01
CA CYS A 36 -8.84 -4.49 2.45
C CYS A 36 -9.71 -3.90 1.32
N SER A 37 -10.70 -3.09 1.71
CA SER A 37 -11.63 -2.43 0.77
C SER A 37 -10.91 -1.61 -0.31
N ASP A 38 -11.54 -1.45 -1.48
CA ASP A 38 -11.07 -0.62 -2.60
C ASP A 38 -10.78 0.83 -2.21
N ASN A 39 -11.41 1.31 -1.14
CA ASN A 39 -11.17 2.65 -0.58
C ASN A 39 -9.80 2.82 0.10
N PHE A 40 -9.03 1.74 0.24
CA PHE A 40 -7.68 1.76 0.79
C PHE A 40 -6.66 1.33 -0.24
N VAL A 41 -5.44 1.84 -0.11
CA VAL A 41 -4.31 1.43 -0.93
C VAL A 41 -3.23 0.87 -0.06
N LEU A 42 -2.67 -0.26 -0.51
CA LEU A 42 -1.56 -0.95 0.12
C LEU A 42 -0.32 -0.75 -0.74
N ILE A 43 0.73 -0.23 -0.13
CA ILE A 43 2.06 -0.11 -0.74
C ILE A 43 3.09 -0.80 0.14
N SER A 44 4.14 -1.34 -0.45
CA SER A 44 5.32 -1.77 0.30
C SER A 44 6.57 -1.11 -0.24
N LYS A 45 7.36 -0.50 0.66
CA LYS A 45 8.65 0.12 0.34
C LYS A 45 9.57 0.05 1.54
N HIS A 46 10.85 -0.24 1.31
CA HIS A 46 11.91 -0.25 2.34
C HIS A 46 11.53 -1.03 3.63
N ASN A 47 11.04 -2.26 3.49
CA ASN A 47 10.64 -3.10 4.63
C ASN A 47 9.50 -2.52 5.48
N ALA A 48 8.73 -1.59 4.92
CA ALA A 48 7.48 -1.11 5.48
C ALA A 48 6.33 -1.46 4.53
N ILE A 49 5.18 -1.78 5.10
CA ILE A 49 3.89 -1.90 4.42
C ILE A 49 3.04 -0.74 4.93
N MET A 50 2.51 0.06 4.03
CA MET A 50 1.66 1.19 4.37
C MET A 50 0.30 0.99 3.73
N ILE A 51 -0.74 1.19 4.53
CA ILE A 51 -2.14 1.12 4.15
C ILE A 51 -2.75 2.47 4.49
N PHE A 52 -3.31 3.15 3.50
CA PHE A 52 -3.89 4.47 3.68
C PHE A 52 -5.18 4.62 2.87
N PRO A 53 -6.09 5.52 3.27
CA PRO A 53 -7.37 5.68 2.61
C PRO A 53 -7.22 6.59 1.39
N ILE A 54 -7.90 6.23 0.31
CA ILE A 54 -8.17 7.11 -0.83
C ILE A 54 -9.64 7.55 -0.84
N GLY A 55 -10.51 6.78 -0.18
CA GLY A 55 -11.93 7.08 -0.02
C GLY A 55 -12.43 6.94 1.42
N ILE A 56 -13.75 6.85 1.57
CA ILE A 56 -14.40 6.64 2.86
C ILE A 56 -14.60 5.13 3.04
N GLY A 57 -14.07 4.56 4.12
CA GLY A 57 -14.25 3.17 4.48
C GLY A 57 -13.64 2.85 5.84
N THR A 58 -13.85 1.62 6.29
CA THR A 58 -13.28 1.07 7.52
C THR A 58 -12.26 -0.02 7.19
N LEU A 59 -11.28 -0.22 8.07
CA LEU A 59 -10.24 -1.25 7.94
C LEU A 59 -10.54 -2.41 8.89
N GLY A 60 -10.67 -3.62 8.34
CA GLY A 60 -10.74 -4.87 9.09
C GLY A 60 -9.65 -5.83 8.65
N CYS A 61 -9.87 -6.53 7.53
CA CYS A 61 -8.85 -7.36 6.89
C CYS A 61 -7.86 -6.48 6.13
N LEU A 62 -6.55 -6.65 6.35
CA LEU A 62 -5.52 -5.81 5.72
C LEU A 62 -5.03 -6.44 4.42
N PHE A 63 -4.43 -7.62 4.54
CA PHE A 63 -3.87 -8.37 3.42
C PHE A 63 -3.63 -9.83 3.81
N THR A 64 -3.55 -10.68 2.79
CA THR A 64 -2.97 -12.02 2.90
C THR A 64 -1.56 -12.02 2.37
N TYR A 65 -0.75 -12.98 2.81
CA TYR A 65 0.64 -13.11 2.40
C TYR A 65 1.09 -14.57 2.30
N GLU A 66 1.97 -14.83 1.35
CA GLU A 66 2.70 -16.11 1.23
C GLU A 66 4.19 -15.85 1.42
N GLY A 67 4.77 -16.43 2.47
CA GLY A 67 6.19 -16.26 2.83
C GLY A 67 6.39 -15.85 4.29
N GLU A 68 7.53 -15.23 4.58
CA GLU A 68 7.94 -14.89 5.95
C GLU A 68 7.67 -13.41 6.25
N ILE A 69 6.90 -13.15 7.30
CA ILE A 69 6.68 -11.80 7.85
C ILE A 69 7.02 -11.81 9.33
N ARG A 70 7.85 -10.85 9.75
CA ARG A 70 8.09 -10.52 11.15
C ARG A 70 7.84 -9.03 11.34
N ILE A 71 6.78 -8.71 12.07
CA ILE A 71 6.40 -7.33 12.37
C ILE A 71 7.19 -6.87 13.61
N GLU A 72 7.90 -5.75 13.47
CA GLU A 72 8.67 -5.13 14.56
C GLU A 72 7.89 -3.99 15.22
N SER A 73 7.18 -3.19 14.41
CA SER A 73 6.39 -2.07 14.90
C SER A 73 5.19 -1.79 14.01
N VAL A 74 4.12 -1.28 14.61
CA VAL A 74 2.91 -0.86 13.91
C VAL A 74 2.55 0.55 14.39
N ILE A 75 2.29 1.44 13.46
CA ILE A 75 1.72 2.76 13.70
C ILE A 75 0.32 2.75 13.12
N VAL A 76 -0.68 3.10 13.91
CA VAL A 76 -2.07 3.22 13.49
C VAL A 76 -2.49 4.67 13.66
N ALA A 77 -3.16 5.25 12.66
CA ALA A 77 -3.68 6.61 12.68
C ALA A 77 -5.22 6.60 12.59
N ASP A 78 -5.86 7.45 13.38
CA ASP A 78 -7.30 7.65 13.40
C ASP A 78 -7.79 8.67 12.36
N SER A 79 -9.07 9.05 12.43
CA SER A 79 -9.70 10.06 11.59
C SER A 79 -9.16 11.48 11.79
N ASN A 80 -8.55 11.76 12.93
CA ASN A 80 -7.92 13.04 13.26
C ASN A 80 -6.41 13.06 12.99
N ALA A 81 -5.87 11.99 12.38
CA ALA A 81 -4.44 11.76 12.18
C ALA A 81 -3.64 11.64 13.49
N GLU A 82 -4.30 11.27 14.59
CA GLU A 82 -3.66 10.96 15.85
C GLU A 82 -3.21 9.49 15.88
N GLN A 83 -2.05 9.26 16.50
CA GLN A 83 -1.50 7.92 16.64
C GLN A 83 -2.26 7.14 17.72
N LEU A 84 -2.81 6.00 17.33
CA LEU A 84 -3.45 5.07 18.25
C LEU A 84 -2.48 3.95 18.68
N PRO A 85 -2.44 3.59 19.97
CA PRO A 85 -1.64 2.47 20.44
C PRO A 85 -2.22 1.15 19.93
N CYS A 86 -1.36 0.31 19.35
CA CYS A 86 -1.73 -0.99 18.80
C CYS A 86 -0.85 -2.09 19.41
N ILE A 87 -1.48 -3.21 19.82
CA ILE A 87 -0.78 -4.40 20.29
C ILE A 87 -0.57 -5.35 19.11
N ILE A 88 0.68 -5.75 18.88
CA ILE A 88 1.03 -6.75 17.87
C ILE A 88 0.90 -8.14 18.49
N LYS A 89 0.10 -9.01 17.86
CA LYS A 89 -0.07 -10.41 18.26
C LYS A 89 0.29 -11.32 17.09
N LYS A 90 1.36 -12.10 17.26
CA LYS A 90 1.67 -13.19 16.34
C LYS A 90 0.74 -14.36 16.68
N VAL A 91 -0.12 -14.74 15.74
CA VAL A 91 -0.91 -15.97 15.85
C VAL A 91 0.04 -17.10 15.44
N MET A 92 0.40 -17.94 16.41
CA MET A 92 1.19 -19.15 16.17
C MET A 92 0.28 -20.35 16.40
N ASN A 93 0.21 -21.25 15.43
CA ASN A 93 -0.32 -22.59 15.69
C ASN A 93 0.83 -23.38 16.34
N HIS A 94 0.94 -23.36 17.67
CA HIS A 94 1.80 -24.31 18.37
C HIS A 94 1.01 -25.57 18.69
N PRO A 95 1.12 -26.66 17.89
CA PRO A 95 0.55 -27.95 18.28
C PRO A 95 1.06 -28.43 19.65
N GLU A 96 2.25 -28.00 20.05
CA GLU A 96 2.87 -28.37 21.33
C GLU A 96 2.25 -27.70 22.56
N ILE A 97 1.42 -26.66 22.40
CA ILE A 97 0.78 -25.89 23.50
C ILE A 97 -0.75 -26.14 23.52
N MET A 98 -1.27 -27.04 22.69
CA MET A 98 -2.68 -27.44 22.72
C MET A 98 -2.95 -28.33 23.94
N GLU A 99 -3.34 -27.72 25.06
CA GLU A 99 -4.02 -28.42 26.16
C GLU A 99 -5.52 -28.54 25.81
N SER A 100 -5.84 -29.44 24.86
CA SER A 100 -7.23 -29.86 24.63
C SER A 100 -7.40 -31.32 25.03
N ASN A 101 -8.52 -31.66 25.66
CA ASN A 101 -8.90 -33.05 25.84
C ASN A 101 -9.08 -33.69 24.45
N ALA A 102 -8.65 -34.94 24.30
CA ALA A 102 -8.71 -35.65 23.01
C ALA A 102 -10.12 -35.72 22.42
N GLU A 103 -11.16 -35.58 23.26
CA GLU A 103 -12.57 -35.61 22.87
C GLU A 103 -13.11 -34.29 22.31
N ASP A 104 -12.46 -33.15 22.61
CA ASP A 104 -12.85 -31.81 22.14
C ASP A 104 -12.08 -31.38 20.87
N MET A 105 -11.16 -32.22 20.41
CA MET A 105 -10.23 -31.92 19.34
C MET A 105 -10.89 -32.16 17.97
N THR A 106 -11.51 -31.11 17.42
CA THR A 106 -12.11 -31.10 16.07
C THR A 106 -11.14 -30.63 14.98
N THR A 107 -9.88 -30.36 15.33
CA THR A 107 -8.85 -29.84 14.45
C THR A 107 -8.34 -30.93 13.52
N ASN A 108 -8.52 -30.76 12.20
CA ASN A 108 -8.02 -31.74 11.24
C ASN A 108 -6.49 -31.65 11.19
N ALA A 109 -5.80 -32.77 10.96
CA ALA A 109 -4.34 -32.78 10.78
C ALA A 109 -3.86 -31.82 9.67
N ASN A 110 -4.73 -31.50 8.71
CA ASN A 110 -4.47 -30.50 7.68
C ASN A 110 -4.33 -29.08 8.23
N ASP A 111 -5.03 -28.74 9.32
CA ASP A 111 -4.97 -27.42 9.95
C ASP A 111 -3.64 -27.21 10.70
N LEU A 112 -2.99 -28.31 11.10
CA LEU A 112 -1.64 -28.32 11.69
C LEU A 112 -0.52 -28.17 10.63
N ILE A 113 -0.83 -28.42 9.36
CA ILE A 113 0.10 -28.27 8.23
C ILE A 113 0.11 -26.83 7.68
N ALA A 114 -0.80 -25.96 8.14
CA ALA A 114 -0.92 -24.58 7.67
C ALA A 114 0.40 -23.77 7.78
N ASP A 115 1.25 -24.11 8.77
CA ASP A 115 2.57 -23.47 8.94
C ASP A 115 3.69 -24.11 8.10
N TYR A 116 3.49 -25.30 7.53
CA TYR A 116 4.48 -25.96 6.67
C TYR A 116 4.24 -25.63 5.19
N GLN A 117 4.35 -24.35 4.83
CA GLN A 117 4.48 -23.95 3.44
C GLN A 117 5.88 -24.30 2.92
N TYR A 118 6.11 -25.57 2.59
CA TYR A 118 7.18 -25.97 1.65
C TYR A 118 6.78 -25.50 0.26
N LYS A 119 6.92 -24.21 -0.06
CA LYS A 119 6.96 -23.72 -1.43
C LYS A 119 7.47 -22.28 -1.50
N ARG A 120 8.68 -22.17 -2.06
CA ARG A 120 9.32 -20.97 -2.63
C ARG A 120 9.77 -19.93 -1.61
N GLN A 121 11.07 -19.94 -1.29
CA GLN A 121 11.73 -18.78 -0.66
C GLN A 121 11.51 -17.54 -1.54
N VAL A 122 10.66 -16.62 -1.07
CA VAL A 122 10.47 -15.32 -1.71
C VAL A 122 11.67 -14.45 -1.34
N LYS A 123 12.58 -14.25 -2.29
CA LYS A 123 13.81 -13.43 -2.07
C LYS A 123 13.52 -11.94 -1.89
N LYS A 124 12.37 -11.46 -2.36
CA LYS A 124 11.99 -10.05 -2.37
C LYS A 124 10.48 -9.91 -2.21
N THR A 125 10.04 -9.04 -1.32
CA THR A 125 8.63 -8.72 -1.13
C THR A 125 8.03 -8.15 -2.41
N THR A 126 6.93 -8.74 -2.84
CA THR A 126 6.13 -8.28 -3.98
C THR A 126 4.73 -8.00 -3.49
N VAL A 127 4.25 -6.78 -3.71
CA VAL A 127 2.84 -6.43 -3.49
C VAL A 127 2.12 -6.56 -4.82
N ASN A 128 1.06 -7.37 -4.86
CA ASN A 128 0.23 -7.57 -6.06
C ASN A 128 -0.76 -6.41 -6.28
N VAL A 129 -0.34 -5.17 -5.99
CA VAL A 129 -1.11 -3.96 -6.26
C VAL A 129 -0.16 -2.94 -6.85
N ASN A 130 -0.20 -2.80 -8.17
CA ASN A 130 0.68 -1.89 -8.91
C ASN A 130 -0.05 -0.62 -9.36
N ILE A 131 -1.37 -0.54 -9.18
CA ILE A 131 -2.21 0.51 -9.75
C ILE A 131 -3.24 0.99 -8.71
N ILE A 132 -3.46 2.31 -8.67
CA ILE A 132 -4.60 2.95 -8.03
C ILE A 132 -5.60 3.28 -9.14
N GLU A 133 -6.75 2.63 -9.14
CA GLU A 133 -7.78 2.80 -10.16
C GLU A 133 -8.80 3.88 -9.78
N ASN A 134 -9.70 4.20 -10.71
CA ASN A 134 -10.91 5.00 -10.48
C ASN A 134 -10.69 6.42 -9.93
N GLN A 135 -9.59 7.08 -10.33
CA GLN A 135 -9.37 8.49 -10.01
C GLN A 135 -10.06 9.39 -11.02
N TYR A 136 -10.45 10.61 -10.64
CA TYR A 136 -11.10 11.57 -11.56
C TYR A 136 -10.33 12.89 -11.62
N SER A 137 -9.98 13.33 -12.84
CA SER A 137 -9.20 14.55 -13.06
C SER A 137 -10.00 15.80 -12.70
N LYS A 138 -9.43 16.69 -11.87
CA LYS A 138 -10.00 18.01 -11.55
C LYS A 138 -9.33 19.15 -12.35
N LYS A 139 -9.11 18.93 -13.65
CA LYS A 139 -8.48 19.89 -14.59
C LYS A 139 -6.99 20.17 -14.32
N GLU A 140 -6.28 19.19 -13.79
CA GLU A 140 -4.85 19.32 -13.46
C GLU A 140 -3.94 18.50 -14.40
N LEU A 141 -4.54 17.57 -15.14
CA LEU A 141 -3.85 16.63 -16.01
C LEU A 141 -4.01 17.03 -17.47
N TYR A 142 -2.97 16.79 -18.25
CA TYR A 142 -2.86 17.14 -19.66
C TYR A 142 -2.44 15.93 -20.49
N LEU A 143 -2.84 15.88 -21.74
CA LEU A 143 -2.34 14.94 -22.73
C LEU A 143 -0.97 15.41 -23.28
N SER A 144 -0.31 14.55 -24.06
CA SER A 144 1.02 14.85 -24.63
C SER A 144 1.02 16.03 -25.60
N ASP A 145 -0.14 16.34 -26.19
CA ASP A 145 -0.35 17.49 -27.07
C ASP A 145 -0.62 18.80 -26.29
N GLY A 146 -0.70 18.74 -24.96
CA GLY A 146 -0.98 19.87 -24.07
C GLY A 146 -2.46 20.19 -23.90
N SER A 147 -3.35 19.39 -24.50
CA SER A 147 -4.79 19.51 -24.26
C SER A 147 -5.14 19.09 -22.84
N LEU A 148 -6.15 19.75 -22.26
CA LEU A 148 -6.59 19.48 -20.91
C LEU A 148 -7.33 18.14 -20.87
N TYR A 149 -6.89 17.25 -19.98
CA TYR A 149 -7.54 15.97 -19.75
C TYR A 149 -8.62 16.06 -18.66
N SER A 150 -9.84 15.73 -19.03
CA SER A 150 -10.99 15.61 -18.12
C SER A 150 -11.61 14.23 -18.27
N GLY A 151 -11.46 13.38 -17.26
CA GLY A 151 -11.93 12.00 -17.29
C GLY A 151 -11.38 11.17 -16.14
N ALA A 152 -11.75 9.90 -16.13
CA ALA A 152 -11.22 8.92 -15.20
C ALA A 152 -9.77 8.57 -15.55
N TYR A 153 -8.92 8.40 -14.55
CA TYR A 153 -7.52 8.02 -14.70
C TYR A 153 -7.12 7.02 -13.62
N HIS A 154 -5.97 6.38 -13.81
CA HIS A 154 -5.36 5.51 -12.80
C HIS A 154 -3.88 5.87 -12.61
N ILE A 155 -3.31 5.52 -11.45
CA ILE A 155 -1.94 5.84 -11.05
C ILE A 155 -1.15 4.55 -10.90
N HIS A 156 -0.01 4.43 -11.57
CA HIS A 156 0.90 3.30 -11.34
C HIS A 156 1.76 3.57 -10.10
N LEU A 157 1.68 2.70 -9.10
CA LEU A 157 2.38 2.82 -7.82
C LEU A 157 3.91 2.67 -7.94
N GLU A 158 4.39 1.94 -8.95
CA GLU A 158 5.82 1.71 -9.16
C GLU A 158 6.57 3.01 -9.52
N ASP A 159 5.93 3.84 -10.35
CA ASP A 159 6.55 5.01 -11.00
C ASP A 159 5.84 6.33 -10.68
N GLY A 160 4.69 6.30 -10.00
CA GLY A 160 3.82 7.45 -9.77
C GLY A 160 3.19 8.04 -11.04
N ARG A 161 3.21 7.32 -12.17
CA ARG A 161 2.68 7.82 -13.45
C ARG A 161 1.15 7.74 -13.46
N CYS A 162 0.50 8.80 -13.92
CA CYS A 162 -0.94 8.82 -14.18
C CYS A 162 -1.21 8.46 -15.65
N MET A 163 -2.24 7.66 -15.91
CA MET A 163 -2.64 7.23 -17.24
C MET A 163 -4.15 7.32 -17.42
N THR A 164 -4.61 7.55 -18.66
CA THR A 164 -6.03 7.70 -18.98
C THR A 164 -6.81 6.41 -18.76
N GLY A 165 -8.09 6.55 -18.41
CA GLY A 165 -8.99 5.43 -18.11
C GLY A 165 -8.96 5.05 -16.64
N SER A 166 -10.09 4.60 -16.11
CA SER A 166 -10.23 4.08 -14.75
C SER A 166 -9.38 2.83 -14.49
N GLU A 167 -9.16 2.03 -15.54
CA GLU A 167 -8.44 0.76 -15.51
C GLU A 167 -7.21 0.81 -16.42
N HIS A 168 -6.25 -0.07 -16.15
CA HIS A 168 -5.07 -0.19 -16.98
C HIS A 168 -5.35 -1.00 -18.25
N THR A 169 -5.40 -0.31 -19.40
CA THR A 169 -5.52 -0.94 -20.71
C THR A 169 -4.30 -0.63 -21.57
N LYS A 170 -4.12 -1.39 -22.66
CA LYS A 170 -3.06 -1.11 -23.65
C LYS A 170 -3.25 0.23 -24.36
N GLU A 171 -4.47 0.77 -24.32
CA GLU A 171 -4.84 2.03 -24.96
C GLU A 171 -4.66 3.23 -24.02
N SER A 172 -4.42 2.99 -22.72
CA SER A 172 -4.20 4.04 -21.75
C SER A 172 -3.02 4.94 -22.14
N GLN A 173 -3.28 6.23 -22.24
CA GLN A 173 -2.30 7.25 -22.61
C GLN A 173 -1.68 7.87 -21.35
N LYS A 174 -0.43 8.34 -21.46
CA LYS A 174 0.27 8.98 -20.33
C LYS A 174 -0.25 10.39 -20.09
N LEU A 175 -0.43 10.75 -18.83
CA LEU A 175 -0.85 12.08 -18.41
C LEU A 175 0.34 12.92 -17.92
N PHE A 176 0.22 14.23 -18.12
CA PHE A 176 1.23 15.25 -17.84
C PHE A 176 0.67 16.32 -16.92
N ILE A 177 1.54 17.04 -16.22
CA ILE A 177 1.20 18.24 -15.45
C ILE A 177 1.97 19.43 -16.03
N LYS A 178 1.41 20.63 -15.95
CA LYS A 178 2.15 21.84 -16.33
C LYS A 178 3.11 22.25 -15.23
N GLN A 179 4.29 22.72 -15.62
CA GLN A 179 5.28 23.22 -14.68
C GLN A 179 4.78 24.50 -13.99
N MET A 180 4.80 24.51 -12.66
CA MET A 180 4.59 25.71 -11.85
C MET A 180 5.96 26.30 -11.45
N VAL A 181 6.18 27.58 -11.72
CA VAL A 181 7.37 28.34 -11.27
C VAL A 181 6.87 29.63 -10.63
N ASP A 182 7.19 29.83 -9.35
CA ASP A 182 6.82 31.03 -8.57
C ASP A 182 5.31 31.35 -8.64
N GLY A 183 4.47 30.31 -8.58
CA GLY A 183 3.00 30.44 -8.66
C GLY A 183 2.43 30.65 -10.06
N ASN A 184 3.28 30.76 -11.10
CA ASN A 184 2.86 30.91 -12.48
C ASN A 184 2.98 29.59 -13.26
N ILE A 185 1.94 29.26 -14.03
CA ILE A 185 1.92 28.09 -14.92
C ILE A 185 2.80 28.41 -16.13
N ARG A 186 3.89 27.67 -16.32
CA ARG A 186 4.64 27.64 -17.58
C ARG A 186 4.03 26.58 -18.48
N ASP A 187 3.92 26.85 -19.78
CA ASP A 187 3.46 25.91 -20.81
C ASP A 187 4.44 24.76 -21.10
N LYS A 188 5.24 24.37 -20.11
CA LYS A 188 6.07 23.18 -20.17
C LYS A 188 5.34 22.01 -19.54
N LEU A 189 5.06 21.00 -20.35
CA LEU A 189 4.50 19.73 -19.89
C LEU A 189 5.60 18.90 -19.20
N LEU A 190 5.28 18.43 -18.00
CA LEU A 190 6.10 17.50 -17.24
C LEU A 190 5.39 16.15 -17.15
N PRO A 191 6.09 15.04 -17.42
CA PRO A 191 5.49 13.73 -17.24
C PRO A 191 5.16 13.51 -15.77
N THR A 192 4.00 12.91 -15.48
CA THR A 192 3.62 12.53 -14.11
C THR A 192 4.57 11.49 -13.49
N LYS A 193 5.35 10.78 -14.32
CA LYS A 193 6.35 9.80 -13.88
C LYS A 193 7.33 10.42 -12.87
N ASN A 194 7.34 9.90 -11.64
CA ASN A 194 8.21 10.32 -10.56
C ASN A 194 8.87 9.12 -9.86
N PRO A 195 9.84 8.45 -10.50
CA PRO A 195 10.48 7.26 -9.93
C PRO A 195 11.31 7.59 -8.67
N LYS A 196 11.65 8.87 -8.46
CA LYS A 196 12.44 9.33 -7.31
C LYS A 196 11.58 9.71 -6.11
N ASN A 197 10.25 9.76 -6.23
CA ASN A 197 9.32 10.28 -5.23
C ASN A 197 9.68 11.68 -4.71
N ILE A 198 10.38 12.48 -5.51
CA ILE A 198 10.72 13.87 -5.16
C ILE A 198 9.62 14.75 -5.75
N PRO A 199 8.94 15.59 -4.96
CA PRO A 199 7.98 16.55 -5.50
C PRO A 199 8.59 17.31 -6.67
N GLN A 200 7.92 17.31 -7.83
CA GLN A 200 8.52 17.84 -9.07
C GLN A 200 8.88 19.34 -8.95
N ALA A 201 8.19 20.07 -8.07
CA ALA A 201 8.53 21.45 -7.71
C ALA A 201 9.95 21.58 -7.11
N LEU A 202 10.38 20.62 -6.29
CA LEU A 202 11.71 20.62 -5.65
C LEU A 202 12.82 20.13 -6.58
N ALA A 203 12.51 19.22 -7.51
CA ALA A 203 13.49 18.69 -8.46
C ALA A 203 14.06 19.76 -9.41
N LEU A 204 13.32 20.85 -9.62
CA LEU A 204 13.67 21.95 -10.53
C LEU A 204 14.25 23.18 -9.80
N GLY A 205 14.17 23.23 -8.47
CA GLY A 205 14.71 24.30 -7.62
C GLY A 205 16.16 24.10 -7.18
N GLY A 206 16.86 23.09 -7.72
CA GLY A 206 18.27 22.81 -7.45
C GLY A 206 19.18 23.90 -7.99
N ASN A 207 19.22 25.05 -7.32
CA ASN A 207 20.24 26.06 -7.49
C ASN A 207 21.61 25.38 -7.31
N LYS A 208 22.32 25.17 -8.42
CA LYS A 208 23.76 24.94 -8.42
C LYS A 208 24.41 26.17 -7.79
N ARG A 209 24.51 26.23 -6.47
CA ARG A 209 25.47 27.10 -5.80
C ARG A 209 26.85 26.60 -6.24
N ARG A 210 27.37 27.18 -7.32
CA ARG A 210 28.78 27.19 -7.64
C ARG A 210 29.46 27.86 -6.45
N ILE A 211 30.00 27.05 -5.56
CA ILE A 211 31.04 27.49 -4.64
C ILE A 211 32.23 27.83 -5.55
N LYS A 212 32.52 29.12 -5.67
CA LYS A 212 33.81 29.61 -6.13
C LYS A 212 34.76 29.62 -4.94
#